data_AF-A0A7C8EEF0-F1
#
_entry.id   AF-A0A7C8EEF0-F1
#
_cell.length_a   1.000
_cell.length_b   1.000
_cell.length_c   1.000
_cell.angle_alpha   90.00
_cell.angle_beta   90.00
_cell.angle_gamma   90.00
#
_symmetry.space_group_name_H-M   'P 1'
#
loop_
_entity.id
_entity.type
_entity.pdbx_description
1 polymer ?
#
loop_
_entity_poly.entity_id
_entity_poly.type
_entity_poly.pdbx_seq_one_letter_code
_entity_poly.pdbx_strand_id
1 'polypeptide(L)'
;GPDLRDGTWHHVAAVLPMGYIDVADVELYVDGVKMTDTASSGQTIETGGILDVKIGILDDGQNRYFNGLIDDVRIYNRALDASEIATLAGL
;
A
#
# COMPACT_ATOMS: atom_id res chain seq x y z
N GLY A 1 6.15 12.43 -7.00
CA GLY A 1 6.12 12.38 -5.53
C GLY A 1 7.50 12.65 -4.95
N PRO A 2 7.66 12.65 -3.62
CA PRO A 2 8.98 12.69 -2.97
C PRO A 2 9.82 11.45 -3.33
N ASP A 3 11.15 11.56 -3.21
CA ASP A 3 12.03 10.38 -3.31
C ASP A 3 11.96 9.60 -2.00
N LEU A 4 11.67 8.30 -2.09
CA LEU A 4 11.52 7.40 -0.92
C LEU A 4 12.79 6.60 -0.63
N ARG A 5 13.87 6.85 -1.37
CA ARG A 5 15.16 6.17 -1.24
C ARG A 5 16.19 7.07 -0.59
N ASP A 6 15.74 7.90 0.33
CA ASP A 6 16.56 8.87 1.05
C ASP A 6 17.16 8.30 2.35
N GLY A 7 16.82 7.05 2.69
CA GLY A 7 17.29 6.37 3.89
C GLY A 7 16.52 6.72 5.16
N THR A 8 15.37 7.39 5.03
CA THR A 8 14.48 7.73 6.15
C THR A 8 13.28 6.80 6.22
N TRP A 9 12.56 6.83 7.34
CA TRP A 9 11.32 6.09 7.51
C TRP A 9 10.18 6.82 6.81
N HIS A 10 9.40 6.08 6.03
CA HIS A 10 8.19 6.57 5.40
C HIS A 10 6.98 5.73 5.81
N HIS A 11 5.86 6.39 6.05
CA HIS A 11 4.57 5.71 6.21
C HIS A 11 3.93 5.52 4.83
N VAL A 12 3.55 4.30 4.48
CA VAL A 12 2.88 3.99 3.22
C VAL A 12 1.57 3.28 3.50
N ALA A 13 0.49 3.75 2.88
CA ALA A 13 -0.82 3.11 2.95
C ALA A 13 -1.45 2.97 1.57
N ALA A 14 -2.08 1.83 1.34
CA ALA A 14 -2.89 1.56 0.16
C ALA A 14 -4.33 1.28 0.61
N VAL A 15 -5.29 2.04 0.09
CA VAL A 15 -6.70 1.93 0.46
C VAL A 15 -7.51 1.60 -0.80
N LEU A 16 -8.22 0.46 -0.79
CA LEU A 16 -9.25 0.16 -1.78
C LEU A 16 -10.59 0.72 -1.25
N PRO A 17 -11.19 1.73 -1.91
CA PRO A 17 -12.46 2.28 -1.46
C PRO A 17 -13.59 1.25 -1.54
N MET A 18 -14.59 1.37 -0.66
CA MET A 18 -15.71 0.43 -0.62
C MET A 18 -16.49 0.41 -1.95
N GLY A 19 -16.75 -0.80 -2.45
CA GLY A 19 -17.50 -1.01 -3.70
C GLY A 19 -16.63 -1.07 -4.95
N TYR A 20 -15.32 -0.84 -4.82
CA TYR A 20 -14.35 -1.01 -5.89
C TYR A 20 -13.59 -2.32 -5.73
N ILE A 21 -13.08 -2.85 -6.85
CA ILE A 21 -12.39 -4.14 -6.90
C ILE A 21 -11.09 -4.10 -7.70
N ASP A 22 -10.80 -3.02 -8.42
CA ASP A 22 -9.64 -2.98 -9.32
C ASP A 22 -8.47 -2.21 -8.70
N VAL A 23 -7.25 -2.57 -9.10
CA VAL A 23 -6.00 -1.91 -8.67
C VAL A 23 -6.02 -0.42 -9.04
N ALA A 24 -6.67 -0.06 -10.14
CA ALA A 24 -6.82 1.33 -10.58
C ALA A 24 -7.61 2.20 -9.60
N ASP A 25 -8.42 1.61 -8.71
CA ASP A 25 -9.20 2.32 -7.71
C ASP A 25 -8.47 2.51 -6.38
N VAL A 26 -7.28 1.91 -6.23
CA VAL A 26 -6.50 2.00 -5.00
C VAL A 26 -5.95 3.42 -4.83
N GLU A 27 -6.26 3.99 -3.67
CA GLU A 27 -5.68 5.23 -3.20
C GLU A 27 -4.36 4.95 -2.47
N LEU A 28 -3.26 5.47 -3.01
CA LEU A 28 -1.94 5.38 -2.38
C LEU A 28 -1.67 6.63 -1.56
N TYR A 29 -1.17 6.46 -0.35
CA TYR A 29 -0.73 7.53 0.54
C TYR A 29 0.73 7.32 0.92
N VAL A 30 1.50 8.39 0.92
CA VAL A 30 2.89 8.43 1.39
C VAL A 30 3.00 9.56 2.39
N ASP A 31 3.52 9.25 3.59
CA ASP A 31 3.66 10.17 4.71
C ASP A 31 2.35 10.94 4.99
N GLY A 32 1.24 10.20 4.96
CA GLY A 32 -0.11 10.71 5.21
C GLY A 32 -0.73 11.52 4.06
N VAL A 33 -0.01 11.77 2.98
CA VAL A 33 -0.50 12.55 1.83
C VAL A 33 -0.93 11.63 0.69
N LYS A 34 -2.14 11.87 0.16
CA LYS A 34 -2.66 11.13 -1.00
C LYS A 34 -1.83 11.42 -2.25
N MET A 35 -1.37 10.36 -2.90
CA MET A 35 -0.64 10.44 -4.16
C MET A 35 -1.62 10.58 -5.33
N THR A 36 -1.30 11.47 -6.27
CA THR A 36 -2.12 11.74 -7.46
C THR A 36 -1.63 11.03 -8.72
N ASP A 37 -0.39 10.53 -8.69
CA ASP A 37 0.27 9.88 -9.81
C ASP A 37 0.52 8.41 -9.42
N THR A 38 -0.50 7.59 -9.63
CA THR A 38 -0.49 6.16 -9.33
C THR A 38 -0.60 5.37 -10.63
N ALA A 39 0.04 4.20 -10.66
CA ALA A 39 -0.07 3.30 -11.80
C ALA A 39 -1.53 2.79 -11.91
N SER A 40 -2.12 2.90 -13.10
CA SER A 40 -3.42 2.31 -13.40
C SER A 40 -3.23 0.92 -14.01
N SER A 41 -3.55 -0.10 -13.22
CA SER A 41 -3.73 -1.47 -13.72
C SER A 41 -5.21 -1.81 -13.65
N GLY A 42 -5.79 -2.25 -14.76
CA GLY A 42 -7.17 -2.78 -14.79
C GLY A 42 -7.28 -4.19 -14.22
N GLN A 43 -6.31 -4.63 -13.41
CA GLN A 43 -6.36 -5.92 -12.74
C GLN A 43 -7.27 -5.83 -11.52
N THR A 44 -8.15 -6.81 -11.37
CA THR A 44 -8.96 -7.00 -10.17
C THR A 44 -8.09 -7.50 -9.01
N ILE A 45 -8.32 -6.96 -7.83
CA ILE A 45 -7.70 -7.36 -6.57
C ILE A 45 -8.40 -8.62 -6.07
N GLU A 46 -7.68 -9.74 -6.07
CA GLU A 46 -8.15 -11.02 -5.55
C GLU A 46 -7.53 -11.28 -4.16
N THR A 47 -8.37 -11.31 -3.13
CA THR A 47 -7.94 -11.57 -1.74
C THR A 47 -8.42 -12.93 -1.21
N GLY A 48 -9.20 -13.68 -1.97
CA GLY A 48 -9.68 -15.02 -1.64
C GLY A 48 -8.77 -16.16 -2.12
N GLY A 49 -7.58 -15.84 -2.64
CA GLY A 49 -6.61 -16.82 -3.10
C GLY A 49 -6.09 -17.74 -1.99
N ILE A 50 -5.55 -18.89 -2.39
CA ILE A 50 -4.95 -19.88 -1.47
C ILE A 50 -3.50 -19.54 -1.06
N LEU A 51 -2.98 -18.40 -1.52
CA LEU A 51 -1.60 -18.00 -1.28
C LEU A 51 -1.49 -17.29 0.06
N ASP A 52 -0.42 -17.60 0.79
CA ASP A 52 -0.10 -16.90 2.04
C ASP A 52 0.21 -15.42 1.76
N VAL A 53 -0.23 -14.54 2.66
CA VAL A 53 0.17 -13.13 2.65
C VAL A 53 1.66 -13.04 2.92
N LYS A 54 2.41 -12.40 2.02
CA LYS A 54 3.85 -12.17 2.16
C LYS A 54 4.16 -10.69 2.37
N ILE A 55 5.10 -10.42 3.28
CA ILE A 55 5.62 -9.08 3.56
C ILE A 55 7.09 -9.06 3.12
N GLY A 56 7.50 -8.00 2.41
CA GLY A 56 8.88 -7.83 1.97
C GLY A 56 9.30 -8.65 0.75
N ILE A 57 8.36 -9.26 0.03
CA ILE A 57 8.62 -9.96 -1.23
C ILE A 57 7.37 -9.94 -2.12
N LEU A 58 7.56 -9.83 -3.44
CA LEU A 58 6.52 -10.13 -4.42
C LEU A 58 6.69 -11.56 -4.95
N ASP A 59 5.65 -12.38 -4.76
CA ASP A 59 5.63 -13.81 -5.10
C ASP A 59 5.27 -14.08 -6.57
N ASP A 60 6.08 -13.56 -7.48
CA ASP A 60 5.90 -13.72 -8.93
C ASP A 60 6.93 -14.68 -9.56
N GLY A 61 7.64 -15.43 -8.71
CA GLY A 61 8.75 -16.31 -9.12
C GLY A 61 10.02 -15.58 -9.54
N GLN A 62 10.07 -14.24 -9.46
CA GLN A 62 11.24 -13.43 -9.84
C GLN A 62 12.12 -13.03 -8.65
N ASN A 63 11.87 -13.56 -7.44
CA ASN A 63 12.67 -13.29 -6.23
C ASN A 63 12.82 -11.79 -5.93
N ARG A 64 11.75 -11.01 -6.07
CA ARG A 64 11.77 -9.57 -5.84
C ARG A 64 11.59 -9.25 -4.35
N TYR A 65 12.69 -9.36 -3.60
CA TYR A 65 12.75 -8.99 -2.19
C TYR A 65 12.83 -7.48 -2.01
N PHE A 66 12.15 -6.96 -0.99
CA PHE A 66 12.33 -5.60 -0.50
C PHE A 66 13.68 -5.49 0.19
N ASN A 67 14.46 -4.47 -0.18
CA ASN A 67 15.75 -4.18 0.43
C ASN A 67 15.63 -2.96 1.34
N GLY A 68 15.23 -3.19 2.59
CA GLY A 68 15.04 -2.16 3.59
C GLY A 68 14.48 -2.73 4.89
N LEU A 69 14.05 -1.84 5.78
CA LEU A 69 13.39 -2.20 7.03
C LEU A 69 11.87 -2.03 6.87
N ILE A 70 11.11 -2.91 7.52
CA ILE A 70 9.65 -2.85 7.60
C ILE A 70 9.30 -2.94 9.07
N ASP A 71 8.43 -2.06 9.53
CA ASP A 71 7.92 -2.07 10.90
C ASP A 71 6.43 -1.73 10.90
N ASP A 72 5.73 -2.09 11.98
CA ASP A 72 4.40 -1.57 12.31
C ASP A 72 3.30 -1.88 11.27
N VAL A 73 3.35 -3.07 10.68
CA VAL A 73 2.42 -3.53 9.64
C VAL A 73 1.00 -3.74 10.18
N ARG A 74 0.01 -3.17 9.48
CA ARG A 74 -1.42 -3.25 9.82
C ARG A 74 -2.26 -3.58 8.59
N ILE A 75 -3.30 -4.39 8.76
CA ILE A 75 -4.29 -4.73 7.72
C ILE A 75 -5.68 -4.49 8.30
N TYR A 76 -6.52 -3.78 7.55
CA TYR A 76 -7.87 -3.42 7.96
C TYR A 76 -8.91 -4.07 7.04
N ASN A 77 -10.07 -4.42 7.61
CA ASN A 77 -11.22 -4.94 6.87
C ASN A 77 -12.19 -3.85 6.42
N ARG A 78 -11.75 -2.59 6.45
CA ARG A 78 -12.48 -1.41 5.98
C ARG A 78 -11.53 -0.43 5.32
N ALA A 79 -12.06 0.40 4.43
CA ALA A 79 -11.33 1.55 3.94
C ALA A 79 -11.13 2.55 5.09
N LEU A 80 -9.89 2.99 5.28
CA LEU A 80 -9.58 4.11 6.17
C LEU A 80 -9.73 5.42 5.40
N ASP A 81 -10.19 6.47 6.06
CA ASP A 81 -10.23 7.80 5.46
C ASP A 81 -8.88 8.54 5.55
N ALA A 82 -8.75 9.65 4.83
CA ALA A 82 -7.51 10.42 4.77
C ALA A 82 -7.05 10.95 6.14
N SER A 83 -7.98 11.23 7.07
CA SER A 83 -7.64 11.73 8.41
C SER A 83 -7.08 10.62 9.31
N GLU A 84 -7.62 9.41 9.19
CA GLU A 84 -7.11 8.22 9.87
C GLU A 84 -5.71 7.87 9.37
N ILE A 85 -5.49 7.95 8.04
CA ILE A 85 -4.18 7.73 7.44
C ILE A 85 -3.17 8.80 7.88
N ALA A 86 -3.56 10.07 7.95
CA ALA A 86 -2.69 11.15 8.44
C ALA A 86 -2.29 10.90 9.90
N THR A 87 -3.23 10.50 10.75
CA THR A 87 -2.95 10.16 12.16
C THR A 87 -1.96 9.00 12.28
N LEU A 88 -2.09 7.95 11.47
CA LEU A 88 -1.15 6.83 11.44
C LEU A 88 0.24 7.24 10.94
N ALA A 89 0.32 8.21 10.04
CA ALA A 89 1.57 8.79 9.57
C ALA A 89 2.23 9.76 10.58
N GLY A 90 1.55 10.08 11.69
CA GLY A 90 2.02 11.03 12.69
C GLY A 90 1.82 12.51 12.33
N LEU A 91 0.86 12.79 11.44
CA LEU A 91 0.42 14.14 11.06
C LEU A 91 -0.79 14.63 11.86
#